data_AF-A0A7S3Y552-F1
#
_entry.id   AF-A0A7S3Y552-F1
#
_cell.length_a   1.000
_cell.length_b   1.000
_cell.length_c   1.000
_cell.angle_alpha   90.00
_cell.angle_beta   90.00
_cell.angle_gamma   90.00
#
_symmetry.space_group_name_H-M   'P 1'
#
loop_
_entity.id
_entity.type
_entity.pdbx_description
1 polymer ?
#
loop_
_entity_poly.entity_id
_entity_poly.type
_entity_poly.pdbx_seq_one_letter_code
_entity_poly.pdbx_strand_id
1 'polypeptide(L)'
;MFKDMSADPYLLTAGIAEDWPYGRGCYISEDKGFIIWVGEEDHLRIMCMQKGNILNKVFDRLKAAIDVVEELIPGGCAYSPDFGVVTSCPTNIGTGMRASVHIQLPNLTADGTDARAKAVAKPLGLSVRGVGGEHTPIGADGTVDISPSARFCISEAEIVTALYNGIKLLKEKEDEAGGAAAGGADAQLLAAQEALLAAQKAVLEVQKLMAKKN
;
A
#
# COMPACT_ATOMS: atom_id res chain seq x y z
N MET A 1 -6.21 16.66 -6.76
CA MET A 1 -5.53 17.63 -7.63
C MET A 1 -4.33 16.90 -8.22
N PHE A 2 -4.02 17.09 -9.50
CA PHE A 2 -2.84 16.49 -10.12
C PHE A 2 -1.60 17.19 -9.54
N LYS A 3 -0.71 16.43 -8.89
CA LYS A 3 0.46 16.98 -8.19
C LYS A 3 1.50 17.46 -9.23
N ASP A 4 2.17 18.57 -8.95
CA ASP A 4 3.31 19.04 -9.76
C ASP A 4 4.52 18.12 -9.54
N MET A 5 4.89 17.35 -10.56
CA MET A 5 6.03 16.43 -10.47
C MET A 5 7.38 17.12 -10.61
N SER A 6 7.43 18.31 -11.21
CA SER A 6 8.67 19.08 -11.33
C SER A 6 9.15 19.65 -9.99
N ALA A 7 8.23 19.76 -9.01
CA ALA A 7 8.55 20.15 -7.65
C ALA A 7 9.28 19.05 -6.85
N ASP A 8 9.33 17.81 -7.36
CA ASP A 8 10.08 16.72 -6.75
C ASP A 8 11.49 16.63 -7.36
N PRO A 9 12.57 16.94 -6.60
CA PRO A 9 13.92 16.97 -7.14
C PRO A 9 14.41 15.59 -7.59
N TYR A 10 13.86 14.50 -7.04
CA TYR A 10 14.23 13.15 -7.46
C TYR A 10 13.66 12.81 -8.83
N LEU A 11 12.39 13.17 -9.08
CA LEU A 11 11.74 12.96 -10.38
C LEU A 11 12.36 13.84 -11.47
N LEU A 12 12.75 15.07 -11.14
CA LEU A 12 13.43 15.96 -12.08
C LEU A 12 14.83 15.45 -12.44
N THR A 13 15.62 15.02 -11.44
CA THR A 13 16.97 14.50 -11.67
C THR A 13 16.96 13.17 -12.45
N ALA A 14 15.90 12.37 -12.28
CA ALA A 14 15.73 11.11 -13.02
C ALA A 14 15.24 11.30 -14.46
N GLY A 15 14.99 12.53 -14.91
CA GLY A 15 14.46 12.84 -16.25
C GLY A 15 12.94 12.68 -16.39
N ILE A 16 12.26 12.13 -15.38
CA ILE A 16 10.81 11.83 -15.42
C ILE A 16 9.97 13.12 -15.55
N ALA A 17 10.40 14.20 -14.90
CA ALA A 17 9.68 15.47 -14.88
C ALA A 17 10.24 16.53 -15.86
N GLU A 18 11.22 16.20 -16.72
CA GLU A 18 11.92 17.19 -17.57
C GLU A 18 10.98 17.99 -18.48
N ASP A 19 10.01 17.32 -19.11
CA ASP A 19 9.11 18.00 -20.05
C ASP A 19 7.91 18.69 -19.37
N TRP A 20 7.89 18.85 -18.04
CA TRP A 20 6.68 19.32 -17.31
C TRP A 20 6.10 20.62 -17.88
N PRO A 21 4.77 20.74 -18.17
CA PRO A 21 3.66 19.81 -17.93
C PRO A 21 3.17 19.00 -19.15
N TYR A 22 3.90 18.95 -20.27
CA TYR A 22 3.45 18.33 -21.53
C TYR A 22 3.23 16.80 -21.47
N GLY A 23 2.12 16.29 -22.00
CA GLY A 23 1.87 14.83 -22.04
C GLY A 23 1.38 14.22 -20.72
N ARG A 24 0.93 15.05 -19.76
CA ARG A 24 0.33 14.60 -18.50
C ARG A 24 -1.17 14.83 -18.45
N GLY A 25 -1.86 14.03 -17.65
CA GLY A 25 -3.30 14.15 -17.50
C GLY A 25 -3.84 13.45 -16.26
N CYS A 26 -5.09 13.76 -15.94
CA CYS A 26 -5.80 13.15 -14.83
C CYS A 26 -7.23 12.84 -15.28
N TYR A 27 -7.59 11.56 -15.28
CA TYR A 27 -8.99 11.14 -15.33
C TYR A 27 -9.53 11.07 -13.90
N ILE A 28 -10.74 11.62 -13.69
CA ILE A 28 -11.46 11.52 -12.42
C ILE A 28 -12.90 11.13 -12.75
N SER A 29 -13.34 10.00 -12.20
CA SER A 29 -14.74 9.56 -12.28
C SER A 29 -15.70 10.56 -11.61
N GLU A 30 -16.98 10.51 -11.98
CA GLU A 30 -18.01 11.44 -11.48
C GLU A 30 -18.12 11.43 -9.95
N ASP A 31 -18.07 10.25 -9.34
CA ASP A 31 -18.13 10.08 -7.88
C ASP A 31 -16.79 10.41 -7.18
N LYS A 32 -15.75 10.75 -7.96
CA LYS A 32 -14.38 11.04 -7.51
C LYS A 32 -13.71 9.89 -6.76
N GLY A 33 -14.28 8.68 -6.84
CA GLY A 33 -13.79 7.47 -6.16
C GLY A 33 -12.79 6.68 -7.00
N PHE A 34 -12.65 7.00 -8.28
CA PHE A 34 -11.69 6.41 -9.19
C PHE A 34 -10.94 7.49 -9.97
N ILE A 35 -9.60 7.40 -9.96
CA ILE A 35 -8.68 8.38 -10.53
C ILE A 35 -7.60 7.63 -11.30
N ILE A 36 -7.25 8.12 -12.48
CA ILE A 36 -6.05 7.70 -13.21
C ILE A 36 -5.18 8.92 -13.44
N TRP A 37 -3.96 8.89 -12.91
CA TRP A 37 -2.92 9.84 -13.26
C TRP A 37 -2.13 9.29 -14.44
N VAL A 38 -1.92 10.13 -15.45
CA VAL A 38 -1.23 9.79 -16.70
C VAL A 38 0.03 10.62 -16.81
N GLY A 39 1.17 9.96 -17.04
CA GLY A 39 2.48 10.61 -17.18
C GLY A 39 3.00 11.20 -15.87
N GLU A 40 2.80 10.49 -14.76
CA GLU A 40 3.30 10.89 -13.44
C GLU A 40 4.72 10.33 -13.21
N GLU A 41 4.94 9.53 -12.16
CA GLU A 41 6.19 8.78 -11.95
C GLU A 41 6.26 7.57 -12.90
N ASP A 42 5.11 6.95 -13.13
CA ASP A 42 4.86 5.90 -14.10
C ASP A 42 3.90 6.40 -15.20
N HIS A 43 3.78 5.64 -16.30
CA HIS A 43 2.82 5.96 -17.37
C HIS A 43 1.39 6.12 -16.83
N LEU A 44 0.97 5.21 -15.94
CA LEU A 44 -0.35 5.20 -15.33
C LEU A 44 -0.22 4.95 -13.83
N ARG A 45 -0.95 5.73 -13.04
CA ARG A 45 -1.22 5.45 -11.64
C ARG A 45 -2.72 5.40 -11.42
N ILE A 46 -3.20 4.19 -11.23
CA ILE A 46 -4.63 3.85 -11.16
C ILE A 46 -5.02 3.74 -9.68
N MET A 47 -5.99 4.53 -9.26
CA MET A 47 -6.35 4.67 -7.85
C MET A 47 -7.86 4.55 -7.66
N CYS A 48 -8.27 3.65 -6.76
CA CYS A 48 -9.62 3.60 -6.21
C CYS A 48 -9.59 4.05 -4.75
N MET A 49 -10.54 4.88 -4.36
CA MET A 49 -10.68 5.39 -3.01
C MET A 49 -12.15 5.36 -2.61
N GLN A 50 -12.42 4.98 -1.37
CA GLN A 50 -13.76 4.99 -0.81
C GLN A 50 -13.71 5.33 0.67
N LYS A 51 -14.68 6.11 1.15
CA LYS A 51 -14.96 6.22 2.58
C LYS A 51 -15.72 4.98 3.04
N GLY A 52 -15.18 4.24 4.00
CA GLY A 52 -15.83 3.06 4.56
C GLY A 52 -14.85 2.15 5.30
N ASN A 53 -15.35 1.02 5.76
CA ASN A 53 -14.63 0.02 6.53
C ASN A 53 -14.59 -1.37 5.85
N ILE A 54 -15.04 -1.46 4.60
CA ILE A 54 -15.03 -2.70 3.82
C ILE A 54 -13.98 -2.57 2.73
N LEU A 55 -12.79 -3.12 3.00
CA LEU A 55 -11.64 -3.09 2.10
C LEU A 55 -11.96 -3.65 0.71
N ASN A 56 -12.63 -4.81 0.65
CA ASN A 56 -12.93 -5.50 -0.61
C ASN A 56 -13.70 -4.63 -1.62
N LYS A 57 -14.57 -3.72 -1.17
CA LYS A 57 -15.29 -2.82 -2.09
C LYS A 57 -14.34 -1.97 -2.93
N VAL A 58 -13.21 -1.54 -2.35
CA VAL A 58 -12.20 -0.74 -3.05
C VAL A 58 -11.37 -1.63 -3.98
N PHE A 59 -11.00 -2.82 -3.53
CA PHE A 59 -10.20 -3.77 -4.33
C PHE A 59 -10.97 -4.35 -5.51
N ASP A 60 -12.23 -4.74 -5.32
CA ASP A 60 -13.11 -5.23 -6.39
C ASP A 60 -13.30 -4.15 -7.47
N ARG A 61 -13.49 -2.89 -7.05
CA ARG A 61 -13.57 -1.75 -7.96
C ARG A 61 -12.24 -1.53 -8.70
N LEU A 62 -11.11 -1.60 -7.99
CA LEU A 62 -9.78 -1.44 -8.60
C LEU A 62 -9.50 -2.53 -9.63
N LYS A 63 -9.81 -3.80 -9.32
CA LYS A 63 -9.64 -4.92 -10.24
C LYS A 63 -10.48 -4.73 -11.51
N ALA A 64 -11.76 -4.43 -11.35
CA ALA A 64 -12.65 -4.17 -12.50
C ALA A 64 -12.15 -2.99 -13.36
N ALA A 65 -11.60 -1.95 -12.73
CA ALA A 65 -11.03 -0.82 -13.46
C ALA A 65 -9.74 -1.18 -14.19
N ILE A 66 -8.84 -1.96 -13.57
CA ILE A 66 -7.60 -2.45 -14.19
C ILE A 66 -7.94 -3.30 -15.41
N ASP A 67 -8.92 -4.21 -15.32
CA ASP A 67 -9.33 -5.06 -16.45
C ASP A 67 -9.71 -4.23 -17.68
N VAL A 68 -10.52 -3.18 -17.47
CA VAL A 68 -10.91 -2.26 -18.56
C VAL A 68 -9.71 -1.47 -19.09
N VAL A 69 -8.81 -1.00 -18.22
CA VAL A 69 -7.64 -0.24 -18.64
C VAL A 69 -6.66 -1.09 -19.43
N GLU A 70 -6.42 -2.34 -19.03
CA GLU A 70 -5.53 -3.25 -19.75
C GLU A 70 -6.06 -3.57 -21.15
N GLU A 71 -7.37 -3.73 -21.33
CA GLU A 71 -8.00 -3.90 -22.65
C GLU A 71 -7.75 -2.71 -23.60
N LEU A 72 -7.53 -1.50 -23.05
CA LEU A 72 -7.27 -0.28 -23.83
C LEU A 72 -5.80 -0.12 -24.25
N ILE A 73 -4.89 -0.96 -23.76
CA ILE A 73 -3.45 -0.85 -24.01
C ILE A 73 -3.02 -2.01 -24.92
N PRO A 74 -2.78 -1.76 -26.23
CA PRO A 74 -2.29 -2.80 -27.12
C PRO A 74 -0.97 -3.38 -26.63
N GLY A 75 -0.95 -4.70 -26.34
CA GLY A 75 0.21 -5.39 -25.79
C GLY A 75 0.31 -5.35 -24.26
N GLY A 76 -0.61 -4.68 -23.57
CA GLY A 76 -0.70 -4.63 -22.11
C GLY A 76 0.30 -3.70 -21.43
N CYS A 77 0.20 -3.62 -20.10
CA CYS A 77 1.16 -2.91 -19.26
C CYS A 77 2.54 -3.60 -19.29
N ALA A 78 3.60 -2.84 -19.04
CA ALA A 78 4.96 -3.37 -19.01
C ALA A 78 5.11 -4.42 -17.89
N TYR A 79 5.45 -5.64 -18.28
CA TYR A 79 5.53 -6.80 -17.39
C TYR A 79 6.79 -7.62 -17.64
N SER A 80 7.43 -8.04 -16.55
CA SER A 80 8.55 -8.96 -16.53
C SER A 80 8.13 -10.30 -15.90
N PRO A 81 8.45 -11.46 -16.52
CA PRO A 81 8.20 -12.76 -15.90
C PRO A 81 8.88 -12.96 -14.55
N ASP A 82 10.02 -12.30 -14.33
CA ASP A 82 10.81 -12.45 -13.10
C ASP A 82 10.46 -11.39 -12.04
N PHE A 83 10.07 -10.19 -12.48
CA PHE A 83 9.90 -9.03 -11.60
C PHE A 83 8.45 -8.51 -11.51
N GLY A 84 7.52 -9.03 -12.29
CA GLY A 84 6.13 -8.57 -12.33
C GLY A 84 5.94 -7.27 -13.09
N VAL A 85 4.99 -6.44 -12.67
CA VAL A 85 4.74 -5.10 -13.21
C VAL A 85 5.99 -4.25 -13.05
N VAL A 86 6.45 -3.68 -14.15
CA VAL A 86 7.66 -2.85 -14.20
C VAL A 86 7.28 -1.39 -13.97
N THR A 87 7.91 -0.78 -12.97
CA THR A 87 7.69 0.62 -12.57
C THR A 87 9.01 1.39 -12.54
N SER A 88 8.95 2.70 -12.71
CA SER A 88 10.10 3.62 -12.63
C SER A 88 10.79 3.53 -11.27
N CYS A 89 10.01 3.43 -10.19
CA CYS A 89 10.54 3.26 -8.83
C CYS A 89 10.68 1.78 -8.45
N PRO A 90 11.88 1.32 -8.05
CA PRO A 90 12.10 -0.08 -7.66
C PRO A 90 11.21 -0.56 -6.50
N THR A 91 10.70 0.35 -5.68
CA THR A 91 9.84 -0.02 -4.53
C THR A 91 8.42 -0.43 -4.91
N ASN A 92 7.99 -0.15 -6.15
CA ASN A 92 6.68 -0.52 -6.68
C ASN A 92 6.72 -1.73 -7.62
N ILE A 93 7.91 -2.26 -7.95
CA ILE A 93 8.07 -3.48 -8.76
C ILE A 93 7.37 -4.67 -8.08
N GLY A 94 6.82 -5.59 -8.87
CA GLY A 94 6.08 -6.75 -8.41
C GLY A 94 4.63 -6.65 -8.85
N THR A 95 3.72 -6.35 -7.93
CA THR A 95 2.30 -6.14 -8.26
C THR A 95 2.00 -4.74 -8.79
N GLY A 96 2.90 -3.76 -8.61
CA GLY A 96 2.57 -2.35 -8.81
C GLY A 96 1.59 -1.79 -7.78
N MET A 97 1.06 -2.63 -6.87
CA MET A 97 -0.03 -2.26 -5.99
C MET A 97 0.48 -1.68 -4.67
N ARG A 98 -0.12 -0.55 -4.28
CA ARG A 98 -0.09 -0.06 -2.91
C ARG A 98 -1.50 -0.01 -2.35
N ALA A 99 -1.69 -0.67 -1.22
CA ALA A 99 -2.91 -0.60 -0.43
C ALA A 99 -2.67 0.21 0.84
N SER A 100 -3.59 1.11 1.19
CA SER A 100 -3.51 1.82 2.46
C SER A 100 -4.87 2.26 3.00
N VAL A 101 -4.92 2.61 4.28
CA VAL A 101 -6.08 3.21 4.93
C VAL A 101 -5.67 4.47 5.68
N HIS A 102 -6.56 5.46 5.69
CA HIS A 102 -6.47 6.54 6.66
C HIS A 102 -7.26 6.16 7.90
N ILE A 103 -6.60 6.10 9.06
CA ILE A 103 -7.20 5.73 10.34
C ILE A 103 -6.74 6.69 11.45
N GLN A 104 -7.64 7.03 12.36
CA GLN A 104 -7.34 7.81 13.56
C GLN A 104 -6.74 6.89 14.64
N LEU A 105 -5.60 7.29 15.20
CA LEU A 105 -4.93 6.59 16.30
C LEU A 105 -4.64 7.55 17.47
N PRO A 106 -5.68 8.17 18.07
CA PRO A 106 -5.52 9.28 19.01
C PRO A 106 -4.66 8.95 20.24
N ASN A 107 -4.61 7.69 20.69
CA ASN A 107 -3.80 7.28 21.84
C ASN A 107 -2.34 7.01 21.44
N LEU A 108 -2.11 6.40 20.28
CA LEU A 108 -0.77 6.18 19.73
C LEU A 108 -0.15 7.46 19.16
N THR A 109 -0.94 8.50 18.89
CA THR A 109 -0.48 9.82 18.43
C THR A 109 -0.77 10.94 19.44
N ALA A 110 -0.99 10.60 20.72
CA ALA A 110 -1.39 11.57 21.74
C ALA A 110 -0.34 12.67 22.00
N ASP A 111 0.92 12.43 21.65
CA ASP A 111 2.01 13.41 21.73
C ASP A 111 2.08 14.33 20.50
N GLY A 112 1.13 14.23 19.57
CA GLY A 112 1.09 14.99 18.33
C GLY A 112 2.07 14.48 17.26
N THR A 113 2.68 13.31 17.46
CA THR A 113 3.63 12.72 16.52
C THR A 113 3.21 11.31 16.09
N ASP A 114 3.85 10.77 15.05
CA ASP A 114 3.67 9.38 14.63
C ASP A 114 4.72 8.42 15.19
N ALA A 115 5.57 8.87 16.13
CA ALA A 115 6.72 8.08 16.59
C ALA A 115 6.28 6.78 17.28
N ARG A 116 5.32 6.86 18.20
CA ARG A 116 4.78 5.68 18.89
C ARG A 116 3.96 4.81 17.92
N ALA A 117 3.14 5.41 17.06
CA ALA A 117 2.42 4.67 16.02
C ALA A 117 3.38 3.88 15.11
N LYS A 118 4.48 4.49 14.64
CA LYS A 118 5.52 3.82 13.85
C LYS A 118 6.18 2.67 14.61
N ALA A 119 6.52 2.88 15.89
CA ALA A 119 7.17 1.86 16.70
C ALA A 119 6.27 0.62 16.89
N VAL A 120 4.97 0.84 17.06
CA VAL A 120 3.97 -0.24 17.22
C VAL A 120 3.64 -0.91 15.88
N ALA A 121 3.52 -0.14 14.79
CA ALA A 121 3.16 -0.65 13.47
C ALA A 121 4.29 -1.44 12.79
N LYS A 122 5.55 -1.06 13.02
CA LYS A 122 6.72 -1.70 12.41
C LYS A 122 6.80 -3.23 12.62
N PRO A 123 6.69 -3.78 13.84
CA PRO A 123 6.71 -5.23 14.03
C PRO A 123 5.49 -5.94 13.42
N LEU A 124 4.41 -5.22 13.12
CA LEU A 124 3.22 -5.74 12.43
C LEU A 124 3.38 -5.77 10.90
N GLY A 125 4.54 -5.37 10.37
CA GLY A 125 4.79 -5.28 8.93
C GLY A 125 4.07 -4.10 8.26
N LEU A 126 3.74 -3.06 9.04
CA LEU A 126 3.06 -1.86 8.56
C LEU A 126 3.99 -0.65 8.55
N SER A 127 3.77 0.20 7.54
CA SER A 127 4.35 1.52 7.42
C SER A 127 3.31 2.58 7.81
N VAL A 128 3.75 3.60 8.55
CA VAL A 128 2.94 4.75 8.96
C VAL A 128 3.46 6.01 8.28
N ARG A 129 2.56 6.80 7.69
CA ARG A 129 2.87 8.09 7.06
C ARG A 129 1.82 9.14 7.43
N GLY A 130 2.13 10.41 7.19
CA GLY A 130 1.12 11.48 7.21
C GLY A 130 0.14 11.37 6.05
N VAL A 131 -0.99 12.09 6.18
CA VAL A 131 -2.15 11.98 5.26
C VAL A 131 -1.90 12.54 3.86
N GLY A 132 -0.84 13.31 3.66
CA GLY A 132 -0.45 13.86 2.36
C GLY A 132 0.63 13.03 1.65
N GLY A 133 1.06 11.90 2.21
CA GLY A 133 2.11 11.04 1.67
C GLY A 133 3.46 11.19 2.37
N GLU A 134 4.54 11.05 1.60
CA GLU A 134 5.90 11.02 2.15
C GLU A 134 6.27 12.35 2.79
N HIS A 135 6.87 12.29 3.98
CA HIS A 135 7.32 13.45 4.76
C HIS A 135 6.22 14.45 5.16
N THR A 136 4.94 14.08 5.05
CA THR A 136 3.83 14.93 5.49
C THR A 136 3.49 14.72 6.97
N PRO A 137 2.99 15.75 7.67
CA PRO A 137 2.54 15.60 9.05
C PRO A 137 1.30 14.72 9.13
N ILE A 138 1.06 14.14 10.31
CA ILE A 138 -0.20 13.47 10.62
C ILE A 138 -1.36 14.47 10.65
N GLY A 139 -2.59 13.98 10.54
CA GLY A 139 -3.78 14.79 10.75
C GLY A 139 -3.79 15.39 12.16
N ALA A 140 -4.32 16.60 12.31
CA ALA A 140 -4.45 17.26 13.60
C ALA A 140 -5.32 16.47 14.61
N ASP A 141 -6.13 15.54 14.11
CA ASP A 141 -6.97 14.61 14.85
C ASP A 141 -6.30 13.24 15.10
N GLY A 142 -5.01 13.10 14.83
CA GLY A 142 -4.28 11.84 14.94
C GLY A 142 -4.50 10.88 13.76
N THR A 143 -5.04 11.36 12.64
CA THR A 143 -5.18 10.53 11.42
C THR A 143 -3.82 10.25 10.79
N VAL A 144 -3.56 8.97 10.50
CA VAL A 144 -2.36 8.47 9.81
C VAL A 144 -2.71 7.62 8.60
N ASP A 145 -1.80 7.56 7.62
CA ASP A 145 -1.85 6.62 6.49
C ASP A 145 -1.10 5.32 6.84
N ILE A 146 -1.81 4.20 6.81
CA ILE A 146 -1.31 2.86 7.16
C ILE A 146 -1.30 1.97 5.93
N SER A 147 -0.14 1.39 5.61
CA SER A 147 0.02 0.45 4.48
C SER A 147 0.95 -0.71 4.85
N PRO A 148 0.82 -1.91 4.25
CA PRO A 148 1.82 -2.95 4.38
C PRO A 148 3.17 -2.48 3.83
N SER A 149 4.26 -2.88 4.47
CA SER A 149 5.61 -2.51 4.04
C SER A 149 6.13 -3.41 2.91
N ALA A 150 5.75 -4.69 2.90
CA ALA A 150 6.14 -5.64 1.87
C ALA A 150 5.34 -5.41 0.58
N ARG A 151 6.01 -5.52 -0.59
CA ARG A 151 5.41 -5.28 -1.92
C ARG A 151 5.93 -6.20 -3.02
N PHE A 152 7.18 -6.63 -2.92
CA PHE A 152 7.85 -7.46 -3.91
C PHE A 152 7.74 -8.95 -3.56
N CYS A 153 7.64 -9.82 -4.58
CA CYS A 153 7.48 -11.28 -4.44
C CYS A 153 6.28 -11.72 -3.58
N ILE A 154 5.20 -10.95 -3.60
CA ILE A 154 3.93 -11.27 -2.96
C ILE A 154 2.79 -10.88 -3.90
N SER A 155 1.63 -11.51 -3.75
CA SER A 155 0.42 -11.22 -4.51
C SER A 155 -0.36 -10.03 -3.95
N GLU A 156 -1.27 -9.48 -4.76
CA GLU A 156 -2.20 -8.43 -4.35
C GLU A 156 -3.07 -8.90 -3.17
N ALA A 157 -3.53 -10.15 -3.21
CA ALA A 157 -4.31 -10.75 -2.13
C ALA A 157 -3.52 -10.82 -0.81
N GLU A 158 -2.22 -11.12 -0.86
CA GLU A 158 -1.34 -11.11 0.31
C GLU A 158 -1.14 -9.70 0.86
N ILE A 159 -1.00 -8.69 -0.01
CA ILE A 159 -0.93 -7.28 0.40
C ILE A 159 -2.21 -6.87 1.15
N VAL A 160 -3.39 -7.20 0.59
CA VAL A 160 -4.69 -6.88 1.20
C VAL A 160 -4.84 -7.59 2.55
N THR A 161 -4.46 -8.87 2.60
CA THR A 161 -4.52 -9.68 3.82
C THR A 161 -3.60 -9.13 4.91
N ALA A 162 -2.37 -8.73 4.54
CA ALA A 162 -1.44 -8.08 5.45
C ALA A 162 -1.98 -6.76 5.99
N LEU A 163 -2.63 -5.95 5.14
CA LEU A 163 -3.28 -4.71 5.56
C LEU A 163 -4.41 -4.99 6.56
N TYR A 164 -5.31 -5.92 6.26
CA TYR A 164 -6.43 -6.27 7.13
C TYR A 164 -5.95 -6.76 8.51
N ASN A 165 -5.07 -7.75 8.53
CA ASN A 165 -4.54 -8.33 9.77
C ASN A 165 -3.75 -7.30 10.57
N GLY A 166 -2.94 -6.49 9.88
CA GLY A 166 -2.15 -5.42 10.49
C GLY A 166 -3.02 -4.35 11.14
N ILE A 167 -4.07 -3.85 10.45
CA ILE A 167 -4.98 -2.84 11.03
C ILE A 167 -5.70 -3.39 12.25
N LYS A 168 -6.14 -4.66 12.21
CA LYS A 168 -6.80 -5.30 13.35
C LYS A 168 -5.91 -5.27 14.60
N LEU A 169 -4.66 -5.72 14.46
CA LEU A 169 -3.67 -5.71 15.53
C LEU A 169 -3.31 -4.29 15.99
N LEU A 170 -3.14 -3.37 15.03
CA LEU A 170 -2.82 -1.98 15.33
C LEU A 170 -3.95 -1.33 16.14
N LYS A 171 -5.22 -1.69 15.85
CA LYS A 171 -6.38 -1.20 16.59
C LYS A 171 -6.42 -1.72 18.02
N GLU A 172 -6.07 -2.98 18.24
CA GLU A 172 -5.92 -3.54 19.60
C GLU A 172 -4.86 -2.78 20.40
N LYS A 173 -3.71 -2.45 19.78
CA LYS A 173 -2.66 -1.64 20.42
C LYS A 173 -3.04 -0.19 20.66
N GLU A 174 -3.85 0.39 19.78
CA GLU A 174 -4.45 1.70 19.98
C GLU A 174 -5.41 1.72 21.19
N ASP A 175 -6.21 0.66 21.36
CA ASP A 175 -7.16 0.54 22.47
C ASP A 175 -6.42 0.28 23.80
N GLU A 176 -5.39 -0.56 23.80
CA GLU A 176 -4.49 -0.77 24.96
C GLU A 176 -3.83 0.54 25.41
N ALA A 177 -3.35 1.35 24.45
CA ALA A 177 -2.74 2.66 24.74
C ALA A 177 -3.73 3.65 25.35
N GLY A 178 -5.03 3.51 25.05
CA GLY A 178 -6.13 4.26 25.67
C GLY A 178 -6.60 3.71 27.03
N GLY A 179 -5.99 2.62 27.52
CA GLY A 179 -6.36 1.98 28.78
C GLY A 179 -7.54 1.01 28.70
N ALA A 180 -7.96 0.59 27.51
CA ALA A 180 -8.93 -0.50 27.36
C ALA A 180 -8.25 -1.86 27.65
N ALA A 181 -8.93 -2.74 28.38
CA ALA A 181 -8.41 -4.08 28.66
C ALA A 181 -8.36 -4.91 27.35
N ALA A 182 -7.21 -5.53 27.07
CA ALA A 182 -7.02 -6.40 25.92
C ALA A 182 -8.08 -7.53 25.91
N GLY A 183 -8.98 -7.50 24.94
CA GLY A 183 -9.89 -8.62 24.68
C GLY A 183 -9.06 -9.81 24.20
N GLY A 184 -9.34 -11.02 24.73
CA GLY A 184 -8.54 -12.25 24.59
C GLY A 184 -8.36 -12.86 23.18
N ALA A 185 -8.16 -12.04 22.14
CA ALA A 185 -7.85 -12.45 20.78
C ALA A 185 -6.37 -12.85 20.58
N ASP A 186 -5.51 -12.59 21.57
CA ASP A 186 -4.05 -12.75 21.53
C ASP A 186 -3.60 -14.17 21.14
N ALA A 187 -4.23 -15.23 21.66
CA ALA A 187 -3.76 -16.60 21.46
C ALA A 187 -4.05 -17.18 20.08
N GLN A 188 -5.22 -16.87 19.50
CA GLN A 188 -5.62 -17.39 18.18
C GLN A 188 -4.90 -16.68 17.04
N LEU A 189 -4.54 -15.42 17.23
CA LEU A 189 -3.90 -14.61 16.20
C LEU A 189 -2.39 -14.84 16.15
N LEU A 190 -1.74 -15.02 17.29
CA LEU A 190 -0.34 -15.46 17.36
C LEU A 190 -0.19 -16.82 16.68
N ALA A 191 -1.11 -17.76 16.93
CA ALA A 191 -1.14 -19.05 16.26
C ALA A 191 -1.35 -18.93 14.73
N ALA A 192 -2.20 -18.00 14.27
CA ALA A 192 -2.40 -17.74 12.85
C ALA A 192 -1.17 -17.10 12.18
N GLN A 193 -0.47 -16.20 12.87
CA GLN A 193 0.79 -15.60 12.40
C GLN A 193 1.92 -16.63 12.33
N GLU A 194 2.06 -17.48 13.35
CA GLU A 194 3.01 -18.59 13.33
C GLU A 194 2.72 -19.56 12.19
N ALA A 195 1.45 -19.87 11.94
CA ALA A 195 1.03 -20.71 10.83
C ALA A 195 1.31 -20.07 9.46
N LEU A 196 1.05 -18.77 9.30
CA LEU A 196 1.34 -18.04 8.05
C LEU A 196 2.85 -17.96 7.79
N LEU A 197 3.63 -17.65 8.83
CA LEU A 197 5.09 -17.59 8.73
C LEU A 197 5.68 -18.97 8.41
N ALA A 198 5.13 -20.04 8.99
CA ALA A 198 5.49 -21.41 8.66
C ALA A 198 5.15 -21.75 7.20
N ALA A 199 3.98 -21.35 6.70
CA ALA A 199 3.58 -21.54 5.31
C ALA A 199 4.51 -20.78 4.34
N GLN A 200 4.84 -19.52 4.63
CA GLN A 200 5.78 -18.72 3.84
C GLN A 200 7.18 -19.34 3.81
N LYS A 201 7.68 -19.85 4.95
CA LYS A 201 8.96 -20.58 5.00
C LYS A 201 8.90 -21.86 4.15
N ALA A 202 7.82 -22.62 4.22
CA ALA A 202 7.65 -23.84 3.43
C ALA A 202 7.63 -23.56 1.92
N VAL A 203 6.95 -22.49 1.48
CA VAL A 203 6.97 -22.05 0.07
C VAL A 203 8.38 -21.69 -0.37
N LEU A 204 9.12 -20.94 0.45
CA LEU A 204 10.51 -20.57 0.16
C LEU A 204 11.44 -21.79 0.07
N GLU A 205 11.22 -22.81 0.91
CA GLU A 205 11.96 -24.08 0.90
C GLU A 205 11.73 -24.83 -0.43
N VAL A 206 10.46 -24.92 -0.88
CA VAL A 206 10.09 -25.55 -2.15
C VAL A 206 10.71 -24.81 -3.33
N GLN A 207 10.66 -23.48 -3.33
CA GLN A 207 11.29 -22.66 -4.37
C GLN A 207 12.81 -22.91 -4.47
N LYS A 208 13.52 -23.03 -3.34
CA LYS A 208 14.95 -23.37 -3.30
C LYS A 208 15.26 -24.75 -3.85
N LEU A 209 14.39 -25.74 -3.61
CA LEU A 209 14.54 -27.10 -4.14
C LEU A 209 14.34 -27.15 -5.65
N MET A 210 13.39 -26.38 -6.17
CA MET A 210 13.13 -26.27 -7.60
C MET A 210 14.29 -25.56 -8.32
N ALA A 211 14.87 -24.53 -7.71
CA ALA A 211 16.02 -23.79 -8.26
C ALA A 211 17.33 -24.60 -8.32
N LYS A 212 17.47 -25.68 -7.52
CA LYS A 212 18.64 -26.58 -7.54
C LYS A 212 18.60 -27.68 -8.61
N LYS A 213 17.46 -27.86 -9.29
CA LYS A 213 17.26 -28.91 -10.30
C LYS A 213 17.44 -28.42 -11.74
N ASN A 214 17.74 -27.15 -11.93
CA ASN A 214 18.17 -26.54 -13.19
C ASN A 214 19.66 -26.16 -13.10
#